data_AF-A0A966I2I1-F1
#
_entry.id   AF-A0A966I2I1-F1
#
_cell.length_a   1.000
_cell.length_b   1.000
_cell.length_c   1.000
_cell.angle_alpha   90.00
_cell.angle_beta   90.00
_cell.angle_gamma   90.00
#
_symmetry.space_group_name_H-M   'P 1'
#
loop_
_entity.id
_entity.type
_entity.pdbx_description
1 polymer ?
#
loop_
_entity_poly.entity_id
_entity_poly.type
_entity_poly.pdbx_seq_one_letter_code
_entity_poly.pdbx_strand_id
1 'polypeptide(L)'
;TGTTANVESRIAEIPSPSGVDMVDRVTWLRRAMQGTWAELIARDGDDYRQFRDTLLAWARSVRRDTIAFSHFVAINALIGAATGDDRLVIRSVDNASVTVLEVGADGSLVLVEGGAEANTLIR
;
A
#
# COMPACT_ATOMS: atom_id res chain seq x y z
N THR A 1 26.09 11.38 -8.79
CA THR A 1 25.07 12.16 -9.52
C THR A 1 23.73 11.98 -8.82
N GLY A 2 22.89 13.01 -8.77
CA GLY A 2 21.54 12.95 -8.19
C GLY A 2 20.47 13.13 -9.27
N THR A 3 19.23 12.75 -8.94
CA THR A 3 18.04 13.01 -9.77
C THR A 3 17.01 13.77 -8.94
N THR A 4 16.10 14.49 -9.60
CA THR A 4 14.98 15.19 -8.93
C THR A 4 13.85 14.21 -8.62
N ALA A 5 13.35 14.24 -7.39
CA ALA A 5 12.14 13.53 -7.00
C ALA A 5 10.90 14.37 -7.32
N ASN A 6 9.84 13.71 -7.78
CA ASN A 6 8.53 14.33 -8.00
C ASN A 6 7.57 13.88 -6.89
N VAL A 7 6.68 14.78 -6.46
CA VAL A 7 5.62 14.44 -5.51
C VAL A 7 4.48 13.76 -6.27
N GLU A 8 4.09 12.58 -5.79
CA GLU A 8 3.00 11.77 -6.35
C GLU A 8 2.00 11.48 -5.25
N SER A 9 0.80 12.06 -5.34
CA SER A 9 -0.23 11.89 -4.31
C SER A 9 -0.86 10.50 -4.31
N ARG A 10 -0.82 9.78 -5.44
CA ARG A 10 -1.43 8.46 -5.61
C ARG A 10 -0.70 7.36 -4.82
N ILE A 11 0.51 7.62 -4.31
CA ILE A 11 1.30 6.69 -3.49
C ILE A 11 1.36 7.12 -2.01
N ALA A 12 0.42 7.96 -1.58
CA ALA A 12 0.26 8.36 -0.18
C ALA A 12 -0.21 7.19 0.70
N GLU A 13 -0.19 7.40 2.02
CA GLU A 13 -0.74 6.45 2.98
C GLU A 13 -2.28 6.41 2.91
N ILE A 14 -2.85 5.28 3.36
CA ILE A 14 -4.31 5.10 3.50
C ILE A 14 -4.94 6.31 4.24
N PRO A 15 -6.04 6.88 3.70
CA PRO A 15 -6.68 8.03 4.34
C PRO A 15 -7.29 7.62 5.69
N SER A 16 -7.19 8.51 6.67
CA SER A 16 -7.97 8.39 7.91
C SER A 16 -9.46 8.47 7.60
N PRO A 17 -10.33 7.79 8.35
CA PRO A 17 -11.77 8.03 8.27
C PRO A 17 -12.09 9.51 8.53
N SER A 18 -13.05 10.05 7.78
CA SER A 18 -13.49 11.44 7.94
C SER A 18 -14.20 11.64 9.28
N GLY A 19 -13.84 12.70 10.01
CA GLY A 19 -14.52 13.07 11.26
C GLY A 19 -14.19 12.20 12.48
N VAL A 20 -13.12 11.41 12.43
CA VAL A 20 -12.69 10.54 13.55
C VAL A 20 -11.51 11.17 14.29
N ASP A 21 -11.61 11.22 15.63
CA ASP A 21 -10.55 11.73 16.50
C ASP A 21 -9.27 10.86 16.42
N MET A 22 -8.12 11.46 16.74
CA MET A 22 -6.82 10.80 16.59
C MET A 22 -6.66 9.49 17.38
N VAL A 23 -7.31 9.36 18.55
CA VAL A 23 -7.28 8.12 19.36
C VAL A 23 -8.06 7.01 18.67
N ASP A 24 -9.21 7.34 18.11
CA ASP A 24 -10.07 6.40 17.40
C ASP A 24 -9.43 5.96 16.07
N ARG A 25 -8.58 6.80 15.47
CA ARG A 25 -7.78 6.44 14.27
C ARG A 25 -6.86 5.24 14.52
N VAL A 26 -6.16 5.16 15.65
CA VAL A 26 -5.22 4.05 15.91
C VAL A 26 -5.99 2.74 16.09
N THR A 27 -7.08 2.77 16.85
CA THR A 27 -7.96 1.61 17.05
C THR A 27 -8.58 1.15 15.72
N TRP A 28 -9.05 2.10 14.91
CA TRP A 28 -9.55 1.84 13.56
C TRP A 28 -8.48 1.18 12.68
N LEU A 29 -7.28 1.76 12.62
CA LEU A 29 -6.21 1.27 11.74
C LEU A 29 -5.78 -0.13 12.15
N ARG A 30 -5.63 -0.39 13.46
CA ARG A 30 -5.33 -1.75 13.98
C ARG A 30 -6.38 -2.76 13.53
N ARG A 31 -7.68 -2.41 13.62
CA ARG A 31 -8.77 -3.29 13.15
C ARG A 31 -8.74 -3.48 11.64
N ALA A 32 -8.51 -2.42 10.87
CA ALA A 32 -8.42 -2.49 9.42
C ALA A 32 -7.27 -3.41 8.96
N MET A 33 -6.09 -3.27 9.59
CA MET A 33 -4.90 -4.07 9.28
C MET A 33 -5.04 -5.58 9.55
N GLN A 34 -6.03 -6.01 10.34
CA GLN A 34 -6.33 -7.43 10.59
C GLN A 34 -7.31 -8.04 9.58
N GLY A 35 -7.85 -7.23 8.67
CA GLY A 35 -8.88 -7.65 7.71
C GLY A 35 -8.45 -7.54 6.25
N THR A 36 -9.46 -7.53 5.39
CA THR A 36 -9.35 -7.45 3.93
C THR A 36 -9.84 -6.12 3.39
N TRP A 37 -9.46 -5.80 2.14
CA TRP A 37 -9.97 -4.63 1.45
C TRP A 37 -11.48 -4.71 1.28
N ALA A 38 -12.02 -5.89 0.94
CA ALA A 38 -13.46 -6.10 0.84
C ALA A 38 -14.21 -5.76 2.13
N GLU A 39 -13.70 -6.22 3.28
CA GLU A 39 -14.29 -5.92 4.59
C GLU A 39 -14.17 -4.44 4.96
N LEU A 40 -13.02 -3.82 4.69
CA LEU A 40 -12.81 -2.40 4.93
C LEU A 40 -13.79 -1.56 4.12
N ILE A 41 -13.93 -1.83 2.82
CA ILE A 41 -14.81 -1.08 1.93
C ILE A 41 -16.28 -1.27 2.34
N ALA A 42 -16.68 -2.49 2.66
CA ALA A 42 -18.05 -2.77 3.10
C ALA A 42 -18.41 -2.06 4.41
N ARG A 43 -17.43 -1.89 5.31
CA ARG A 43 -17.63 -1.29 6.63
C ARG A 43 -17.53 0.24 6.60
N ASP A 44 -16.50 0.76 5.94
CA ASP A 44 -16.05 2.15 6.11
C ASP A 44 -16.22 3.02 4.85
N GLY A 45 -16.59 2.41 3.71
CA GLY A 45 -17.02 3.15 2.52
C GLY A 45 -16.10 3.05 1.30
N ASP A 46 -16.54 3.68 0.22
CA ASP A 46 -15.93 3.52 -1.11
C ASP A 46 -14.63 4.32 -1.29
N ASP A 47 -14.35 5.29 -0.42
CA ASP A 47 -13.09 6.06 -0.43
C ASP A 47 -11.85 5.14 -0.34
N TYR A 48 -11.96 4.00 0.36
CA TYR A 48 -10.89 3.01 0.45
C TYR A 48 -10.70 2.21 -0.84
N ARG A 49 -11.78 1.98 -1.59
CA ARG A 49 -11.70 1.42 -2.94
C ARG A 49 -11.00 2.42 -3.85
N GLN A 50 -11.43 3.68 -3.82
CA GLN A 50 -10.83 4.74 -4.63
C GLN A 50 -9.34 4.91 -4.34
N PHE A 51 -8.94 4.87 -3.07
CA PHE A 51 -7.53 4.88 -2.67
C PHE A 51 -6.75 3.72 -3.31
N ARG A 52 -7.22 2.48 -3.10
CA ARG A 52 -6.57 1.27 -3.64
C ARG A 52 -6.48 1.35 -5.16
N ASP A 53 -7.57 1.65 -5.84
CA ASP A 53 -7.62 1.67 -7.31
C ASP A 53 -6.74 2.76 -7.90
N THR A 54 -6.66 3.92 -7.26
CA THR A 54 -5.80 5.04 -7.69
C THR A 54 -4.31 4.69 -7.55
N LEU A 55 -3.93 4.02 -6.45
CA LEU A 55 -2.59 3.50 -6.23
C LEU A 55 -2.23 2.43 -7.28
N LEU A 56 -3.12 1.48 -7.54
CA LEU A 56 -2.91 0.45 -8.56
C LEU A 56 -2.81 1.05 -9.96
N ALA A 57 -3.65 2.03 -10.28
CA ALA A 57 -3.58 2.75 -11.55
C ALA A 57 -2.24 3.47 -11.73
N TRP A 58 -1.69 4.07 -10.66
CA TRP A 58 -0.34 4.64 -10.70
C TRP A 58 0.70 3.56 -10.98
N ALA A 59 0.74 2.47 -10.20
CA ALA A 59 1.75 1.43 -10.35
C ALA A 59 1.72 0.82 -11.76
N ARG A 60 0.51 0.52 -12.25
CA ARG A 60 0.29 0.01 -13.62
C ARG A 60 0.59 1.00 -14.72
N SER A 61 0.83 2.28 -14.42
CA SER A 61 1.23 3.31 -15.38
C SER A 61 2.76 3.49 -15.49
N VAL A 62 3.53 2.89 -14.57
CA VAL A 62 4.99 2.97 -14.59
C VAL A 62 5.56 2.19 -15.77
N ARG A 63 6.39 2.83 -16.59
CA ARG A 63 6.96 2.26 -17.84
C ARG A 63 8.49 2.28 -17.87
N ARG A 64 9.12 2.76 -16.82
CA ARG A 64 10.57 2.86 -16.67
C ARG A 64 10.93 2.55 -15.23
N ASP A 65 12.15 2.09 -15.00
CA ASP A 65 12.69 1.86 -13.66
C ASP A 65 12.46 3.09 -12.79
N THR A 66 11.77 2.89 -11.67
CA THR A 66 11.27 3.95 -10.81
C THR A 66 11.50 3.55 -9.37
N ILE A 67 12.15 4.43 -8.60
CA ILE A 67 12.19 4.32 -7.14
C ILE A 67 11.07 5.19 -6.59
N ALA A 68 10.17 4.57 -5.83
CA ALA A 68 9.07 5.24 -5.16
C ALA A 68 9.21 5.07 -3.65
N PHE A 69 9.13 6.18 -2.93
CA PHE A 69 9.06 6.19 -1.48
C PHE A 69 7.59 6.27 -1.08
N SER A 70 7.12 5.27 -0.35
CA SER A 70 5.71 5.15 0.02
C SER A 70 5.59 4.62 1.45
N HIS A 71 4.38 4.21 1.83
CA HIS A 71 4.00 3.90 3.18
C HIS A 71 3.57 2.44 3.31
N PHE A 72 3.37 2.00 4.55
CA PHE A 72 3.20 0.58 4.89
C PHE A 72 1.97 -0.06 4.21
N VAL A 73 0.80 0.58 4.28
CA VAL A 73 -0.44 0.01 3.70
C VAL A 73 -0.40 0.10 2.17
N ALA A 74 0.14 1.19 1.61
CA ALA A 74 0.31 1.32 0.16
C ALA A 74 1.23 0.23 -0.42
N ILE A 75 2.36 -0.06 0.22
CA ILE A 75 3.26 -1.15 -0.22
C ILE A 75 2.54 -2.50 -0.14
N ASN A 76 1.82 -2.79 0.95
CA ASN A 76 1.05 -4.02 1.08
C ASN A 76 -0.09 -4.13 0.05
N ALA A 77 -0.74 -3.02 -0.32
CA ALA A 77 -1.76 -3.01 -1.36
C ALA A 77 -1.19 -3.42 -2.73
N LEU A 78 0.03 -2.98 -3.06
CA LEU A 78 0.72 -3.37 -4.29
C LEU A 78 1.16 -4.84 -4.26
N ILE A 79 1.67 -5.31 -3.12
CA ILE A 79 1.98 -6.74 -2.91
C ILE A 79 0.72 -7.57 -3.14
N GLY A 80 -0.41 -7.19 -2.53
CA GLY A 80 -1.67 -7.94 -2.65
C GLY A 80 -2.21 -7.99 -4.06
N ALA A 81 -2.11 -6.88 -4.79
CA ALA A 81 -2.46 -6.87 -6.21
C ALA A 81 -1.55 -7.77 -7.06
N ALA A 82 -0.27 -7.88 -6.72
CA ALA A 82 0.69 -8.73 -7.43
C ALA A 82 0.55 -10.23 -7.08
N THR A 83 0.04 -10.55 -5.88
CA THR A 83 -0.10 -11.94 -5.41
C THR A 83 -1.54 -12.46 -5.41
N GLY A 84 -2.51 -11.63 -5.78
CA GLY A 84 -3.94 -11.99 -5.73
C GLY A 84 -4.49 -12.12 -4.31
N ASP A 85 -3.92 -11.39 -3.35
CA ASP A 85 -4.28 -11.44 -1.93
C ASP A 85 -5.02 -10.17 -1.52
N ASP A 86 -6.20 -10.31 -0.91
CA ASP A 86 -7.07 -9.19 -0.54
C ASP A 86 -6.83 -8.64 0.87
N ARG A 87 -5.91 -9.23 1.64
CA ARG A 87 -5.56 -8.74 2.98
C ARG A 87 -4.97 -7.33 2.92
N LEU A 88 -5.26 -6.51 3.94
CA LEU A 88 -4.64 -5.18 4.07
C LEU A 88 -3.15 -5.27 4.41
N VAL A 89 -2.76 -6.30 5.15
CA VAL A 89 -1.38 -6.58 5.55
C VAL A 89 -1.03 -8.00 5.17
N ILE A 90 -0.06 -8.11 4.27
CA ILE A 90 0.48 -9.37 3.77
C ILE A 90 1.87 -9.60 4.36
N ARG A 91 2.66 -8.53 4.49
CA ARG A 91 4.01 -8.54 5.04
C ARG A 91 4.24 -7.37 5.98
N SER A 92 5.00 -7.63 7.04
CA SER A 92 5.43 -6.61 8.00
C SER A 92 6.70 -5.92 7.48
N VAL A 93 6.61 -5.20 6.37
CA VAL A 93 7.77 -4.51 5.76
C VAL A 93 8.43 -3.54 6.74
N ASP A 94 9.77 -3.58 6.84
CA ASP A 94 10.52 -2.68 7.72
C ASP A 94 10.68 -1.28 7.10
N ASN A 95 11.01 -0.30 7.93
CA ASN A 95 11.36 1.04 7.47
C ASN A 95 12.55 0.98 6.52
N ALA A 96 12.44 1.68 5.38
CA ALA A 96 13.44 1.69 4.32
C ALA A 96 13.77 0.30 3.71
N SER A 97 12.93 -0.72 3.96
CA SER A 97 12.98 -1.96 3.19
C SER A 97 12.59 -1.70 1.73
N VAL A 98 13.11 -2.53 0.82
CA VAL A 98 12.89 -2.37 -0.62
C VAL A 98 12.01 -3.50 -1.13
N THR A 99 10.79 -3.17 -1.54
CA THR A 99 9.92 -4.08 -2.29
C THR A 99 10.12 -3.83 -3.78
N VAL A 100 10.38 -4.90 -4.55
CA VAL A 100 10.58 -4.85 -6.01
C VAL A 100 9.39 -5.50 -6.70
N LEU A 101 8.75 -4.72 -7.57
CA LEU A 101 7.64 -5.14 -8.42
C LEU A 101 8.02 -4.98 -9.89
N GLU A 102 7.76 -6.01 -10.68
CA GLU A 102 7.75 -5.90 -12.13
C GLU A 102 6.37 -5.49 -12.63
N VAL A 103 6.34 -4.58 -13.60
CA VAL A 103 5.12 -4.12 -14.27
C VAL A 103 5.14 -4.62 -15.70
N GLY A 104 4.24 -5.56 -16.02
CA GLY A 104 4.08 -6.10 -17.37
C GLY A 104 3.58 -5.06 -18.36
N ALA A 105 3.79 -5.31 -19.65
CA ALA A 105 3.31 -4.42 -20.72
C ALA A 105 1.77 -4.29 -20.74
N ASP A 106 1.07 -5.30 -20.21
CA ASP A 106 -0.39 -5.35 -20.02
C ASP A 106 -0.87 -4.73 -18.70
N GLY A 107 0.05 -4.22 -17.88
CA GLY A 107 -0.25 -3.68 -16.55
C GLY A 107 -0.44 -4.76 -15.47
N SER A 108 -0.03 -6.01 -15.72
CA SER A 108 0.14 -7.00 -14.66
C SER A 108 1.23 -6.56 -13.68
N LEU A 109 1.07 -6.90 -12.40
CA LEU A 109 2.07 -6.66 -11.36
C LEU A 109 2.60 -8.00 -10.89
N VAL A 110 3.92 -8.14 -10.80
CA VAL A 110 4.59 -9.35 -10.31
C VAL A 110 5.52 -8.96 -9.17
N LEU A 111 5.39 -9.64 -8.03
CA LEU A 111 6.30 -9.47 -6.91
C LEU A 111 7.61 -10.21 -7.17
N VAL A 112 8.70 -9.45 -7.27
CA VAL A 112 10.06 -9.99 -7.44
C VAL A 112 10.75 -10.13 -6.09
N GLU A 113 10.68 -9.08 -5.26
CA GLU A 113 11.26 -9.07 -3.93
C GLU A 113 10.30 -8.39 -2.95
N GLY A 114 10.03 -9.02 -1.80
CA GLY A 114 9.14 -8.44 -0.80
C GLY A 114 9.78 -7.30 0.00
N GLY A 115 11.11 -7.27 0.12
CA GLY A 115 11.85 -6.42 1.06
C GLY A 115 11.97 -7.06 2.45
N ALA A 116 12.89 -6.51 3.25
CA ALA A 116 13.12 -6.93 4.64
C ALA A 116 11.84 -6.75 5.50
N GLU A 117 11.57 -7.73 6.36
CA GLU A 117 10.47 -7.63 7.33
C GLU A 117 11.00 -7.14 8.67
N ALA A 118 10.21 -6.29 9.33
CA ALA A 118 10.50 -5.80 10.66
C ALA A 118 10.53 -6.99 11.63
N ASN A 119 11.67 -7.19 12.28
CA ASN A 119 11.84 -8.15 13.37
C ASN A 119 11.21 -7.69 14.70
N THR A 120 10.41 -6.62 14.68
CA THR A 120 9.86 -6.02 15.89
C THR A 120 8.45 -6.51 16.13
N LEU A 121 8.26 -7.25 17.22
CA LEU A 121 6.95 -7.51 17.83
C LEU A 121 6.30 -6.16 18.14
N ILE A 122 5.31 -5.75 17.35
CA ILE A 122 4.45 -4.63 17.69
C ILE A 122 3.69 -5.04 18.98
N ARG A 123 4.01 -4.39 20.10
CA ARG A 123 3.28 -4.48 21.37
C ARG A 123 2.27 -3.34 21.48
#